data_AF-A0A4Q5HJH2-F1
#
_entry.id   AF-A0A4Q5HJH2-F1
#
_cell.length_a   1.000
_cell.length_b   1.000
_cell.length_c   1.000
_cell.angle_alpha   90.00
_cell.angle_beta   90.00
_cell.angle_gamma   90.00
#
_symmetry.space_group_name_H-M   'P 1'
#
loop_
_entity.id
_entity.type
_entity.pdbx_description
1 polymer ?
#
loop_
_entity_poly.entity_id
_entity_poly.type
_entity_poly.pdbx_seq_one_letter_code
_entity_poly.pdbx_strand_id
1 'polypeptide(L)' 'MSKKRTMQIDVIEEVKGTQFMQCKLYIDGNASVILMNKIDYERLKEEGIFIRDGKSQDSAGVLNTTNTFIEKN' A
#
# COMPACT_ATOMS: atom_id res chain seq x y z
N MET A 1 -5.79 0.28 28.45
CA MET A 1 -5.78 1.14 27.24
C MET A 1 -6.23 0.28 26.08
N SER A 2 -7.19 0.72 25.25
CA SER A 2 -7.53 0.00 24.02
C SER A 2 -6.29 -0.08 23.11
N LYS A 3 -6.14 -1.19 22.39
CA LYS A 3 -5.08 -1.32 21.37
C LYS A 3 -5.37 -0.30 20.27
N LYS A 4 -4.38 0.55 19.95
CA LYS A 4 -4.44 1.48 18.81
C LYS A 4 -4.44 0.71 17.51
N ARG A 5 -5.27 1.12 16.55
CA ARG A 5 -5.31 0.51 15.22
C ARG A 5 -4.02 0.79 14.46
N THR A 6 -3.53 -0.18 13.71
CA THR A 6 -2.42 0.02 12.76
C THR A 6 -2.88 -0.16 11.32
N MET A 7 -2.24 0.55 10.40
CA MET A 7 -2.52 0.46 8.97
C MET A 7 -1.24 0.47 8.13
N GLN A 8 -1.16 -0.37 7.10
CA GLN A 8 -0.10 -0.33 6.08
C GLN A 8 -0.68 -0.71 4.71
N ILE A 9 -0.14 -0.13 3.64
CA ILE A 9 -0.51 -0.49 2.27
C ILE A 9 0.73 -1.02 1.55
N ASP A 10 0.61 -2.25 1.04
CA ASP A 10 1.57 -2.82 0.09
C ASP A 10 0.97 -2.80 -1.31
N VAL A 11 1.61 -2.12 -2.24
CA VAL A 11 1.27 -2.15 -3.67
C VAL A 11 1.97 -3.36 -4.29
N ILE A 12 1.22 -4.27 -4.90
CA ILE A 12 1.74 -5.53 -5.42
C ILE A 12 2.13 -5.37 -6.89
N GLU A 13 1.15 -5.14 -7.75
CA GLU A 13 1.35 -5.02 -9.19
C GLU A 13 0.19 -4.27 -9.85
N GLU A 14 0.41 -3.84 -11.08
CA GLU A 14 -0.66 -3.40 -11.95
C GLU A 14 -1.56 -4.57 -12.35
N VAL A 15 -2.88 -4.39 -12.24
CA VAL A 15 -3.85 -5.36 -12.77
C VAL A 15 -3.96 -5.16 -14.28
N LYS A 16 -3.41 -6.12 -15.04
CA LYS A 16 -3.33 -6.09 -16.51
C LYS A 16 -4.67 -5.75 -17.17
N GLY A 17 -4.64 -4.81 -18.11
CA GLY A 17 -5.82 -4.40 -18.88
C GLY A 17 -6.79 -3.51 -18.11
N THR A 18 -6.42 -3.02 -16.92
CA THR A 18 -7.27 -2.15 -16.09
C THR A 18 -6.55 -0.87 -15.69
N GLN A 19 -7.28 0.04 -15.04
CA GLN A 19 -6.73 1.26 -14.44
C GLN A 19 -6.32 1.07 -12.97
N PHE A 20 -6.21 -0.16 -12.48
CA PHE A 20 -6.01 -0.45 -11.06
C PHE A 20 -4.66 -1.07 -10.75
N MET A 21 -4.14 -0.72 -9.58
CA MET A 21 -3.07 -1.40 -8.87
C MET A 21 -3.71 -2.34 -7.85
N GLN A 22 -3.24 -3.58 -7.79
CA GLN A 22 -3.59 -4.50 -6.71
C GLN A 22 -2.77 -4.14 -5.48
N CYS A 23 -3.42 -3.97 -4.34
CA CYS A 23 -2.75 -3.69 -3.08
C CYS A 23 -3.23 -4.63 -1.98
N LYS A 24 -2.42 -4.79 -0.94
CA LYS A 24 -2.81 -5.36 0.35
C LYS A 24 -2.91 -4.24 1.36
N LEU A 25 -4.11 -4.06 1.93
CA LEU A 25 -4.33 -3.21 3.08
C LEU A 25 -4.23 -4.05 4.34
N TYR A 26 -3.25 -3.74 5.17
CA TYR A 26 -3.07 -4.36 6.48
C TYR A 26 -3.76 -3.50 7.53
N ILE A 27 -4.65 -4.10 8.33
CA ILE A 27 -5.26 -3.48 9.52
C ILE A 27 -5.03 -4.41 10.71
N ASP A 28 -4.28 -3.93 11.71
CA ASP A 28 -3.85 -4.73 12.86
C ASP A 28 -3.19 -6.08 12.51
N GLY A 29 -2.49 -6.12 11.36
CA GLY A 29 -1.84 -7.32 10.81
C GLY A 29 -2.74 -8.19 9.93
N ASN A 30 -4.05 -7.93 9.85
CA ASN A 30 -4.96 -8.63 8.93
C ASN A 30 -4.90 -7.99 7.55
N ALA A 31 -4.69 -8.80 6.51
CA ALA A 31 -4.60 -8.32 5.14
C ALA A 31 -5.95 -8.43 4.41
N SER A 32 -6.34 -7.37 3.71
CA SER A 32 -7.41 -7.38 2.72
C SER A 32 -6.86 -6.95 1.36
N VAL A 33 -7.32 -7.57 0.29
CA VAL A 33 -7.00 -7.13 -1.07
C VAL A 33 -7.88 -5.93 -1.40
N ILE A 34 -7.27 -4.84 -1.84
CA ILE A 34 -7.95 -3.64 -2.33
C ILE A 34 -7.41 -3.26 -3.71
N LEU A 35 -8.18 -2.48 -4.45
CA LEU A 35 -7.76 -1.89 -5.72
C LEU A 35 -7.58 -0.39 -5.55
N MET A 36 -6.44 0.12 -6.02
CA MET A 36 -6.14 1.55 -6.04
C MET A 36 -6.09 2.01 -7.50
N ASN A 37 -6.68 3.15 -7.84
CA ASN A 37 -6.52 3.68 -9.19
C ASN A 37 -5.03 4.00 -9.44
N LYS A 38 -4.55 3.74 -10.67
CA LYS A 38 -3.18 4.08 -11.07
C LYS A 38 -2.84 5.56 -10.87
N ILE A 39 -3.80 6.45 -11.15
CA ILE A 39 -3.65 7.89 -10.96
C ILE A 39 -3.43 8.20 -9.48
N ASP A 40 -4.20 7.57 -8.60
CA ASP A 40 -4.06 7.74 -7.15
C ASP A 40 -2.73 7.16 -6.65
N TYR A 41 -2.30 6.01 -7.19
CA TYR A 41 -0.99 5.43 -6.88
C TYR A 41 0.17 6.38 -7.23
N GLU A 42 0.21 6.91 -8.44
CA GLU A 42 1.28 7.83 -8.84
C GLU A 42 1.23 9.13 -8.02
N ARG A 43 0.04 9.67 -7.76
CA ARG A 43 -0.11 10.83 -6.87
C ARG A 43 0.44 10.54 -5.47
N LEU A 44 0.07 9.41 -4.87
CA LEU A 44 0.54 9.02 -3.54
C LEU A 44 2.07 8.82 -3.50
N LYS A 45 2.65 8.32 -4.58
CA LYS A 45 4.10 8.20 -4.75
C LYS A 45 4.78 9.56 -4.85
N GLU A 46 4.20 10.52 -5.58
CA GLU A 46 4.69 11.91 -5.63
C GLU A 46 4.65 12.60 -4.26
N GLU A 47 3.60 12.33 -3.46
CA GLU A 47 3.47 12.81 -2.08
C GLU A 47 4.45 12.12 -1.09
N GLY A 48 5.22 11.14 -1.55
CA GLY A 48 6.22 10.44 -0.74
C GLY A 48 5.61 9.55 0.35
N ILE A 49 4.36 9.09 0.20
CA ILE A 49 3.72 8.21 1.19
C ILE A 49 4.40 6.84 1.27
N PHE A 50 4.96 6.41 0.14
CA PHE A 50 5.62 5.12 0.03
C PHE A 50 7.12 5.24 0.26
N ILE A 51 7.72 4.20 0.84
CA ILE A 51 9.14 4.18 1.24
C ILE A 51 10.05 3.53 0.20
N ARG A 52 9.52 3.07 -0.95
CA ARG A 52 10.29 2.50 -2.06
C ARG A 52 10.04 3.26 -3.36
N ASP A 53 10.91 3.03 -4.35
CA ASP A 53 10.88 3.75 -5.63
C ASP A 53 9.79 3.26 -6.62
N GLY A 54 9.18 2.11 -6.36
CA GLY A 54 8.16 1.51 -7.20
C GLY A 54 8.65 1.04 -8.57
N LYS A 55 9.96 0.76 -8.74
CA LYS A 55 10.53 0.30 -10.02
C LYS A 55 10.66 -1.21 -10.13
N SER A 56 10.86 -1.89 -9.02
CA SER A 56 10.99 -3.35 -8.96
C SER A 56 10.29 -3.91 -7.74
N GLN A 57 9.85 -5.16 -7.84
CA GLN A 57 9.32 -5.88 -6.69
C GLN A 57 10.45 -6.36 -5.78
N ASP A 58 10.18 -6.46 -4.47
CA ASP A 58 11.08 -7.11 -3.53
C ASP A 58 10.88 -8.64 -3.56
N SER A 59 11.59 -9.35 -2.68
CA SER A 59 11.46 -10.80 -2.55
C SER A 59 10.07 -11.28 -2.09
N ALA A 60 9.22 -10.39 -1.58
CA ALA A 60 7.84 -10.69 -1.19
C ALA A 60 6.83 -10.34 -2.30
N GLY A 61 7.29 -9.89 -3.48
CA GLY A 61 6.44 -9.49 -4.59
C GLY A 61 5.77 -8.12 -4.39
N VAL A 62 6.25 -7.30 -3.45
CA VAL A 62 5.73 -5.96 -3.20
C VAL A 62 6.48 -4.97 -4.10
N LEU A 63 5.77 -4.14 -4.84
CA LEU A 63 6.33 -3.07 -5.67
C LEU A 63 6.64 -1.82 -4.83
N ASN A 64 5.71 -1.44 -3.97
CA ASN A 64 5.87 -0.30 -3.08
C ASN A 64 5.15 -0.53 -1.75
N THR A 65 5.58 0.14 -0.68
CA THR A 65 4.97 -0.03 0.65
C THR A 65 4.96 1.28 1.40
N THR A 66 3.97 1.49 2.26
CA THR A 66 3.94 2.64 3.17
C THR A 66 4.66 2.31 4.47
N ASN A 67 4.93 3.33 5.29
CA ASN A 67 5.13 3.08 6.72
C ASN A 67 3.88 2.45 7.34
N THR A 68 4.05 1.79 8.50
CA THR A 68 2.90 1.43 9.34
C THR A 68 2.38 2.69 10.06
N PHE A 69 1.18 3.14 9.69
CA PHE A 69 0.46 4.20 10.38
C PHE A 69 -0.16 3.66 11.68
N ILE A 70 -0.17 4.50 12.71
CA ILE A 70 -0.74 4.19 14.01
C ILE A 70 -1.81 5.23 14.31
N GLU A 71 -3.00 4.77 14.67
CA GLU A 71 -4.12 5.60 15.09
C GLU A 71 -3.70 6.54 16.24
N LYS A 72 -4.02 7.83 16.08
CA LYS A 72 -3.86 8.82 17.15
C LYS A 72 -5.13 8.87 18.00
N ASN A 73 -4.96 9.20 19.27
CA ASN A 73 -6.08 9.40 20.21
C ASN A 73 -6.81 10.71 19.91
#